data_AF-A0A6L8U4U4-F1
#
_entry.id   AF-A0A6L8U4U4-F1
#
_cell.length_a   1.000
_cell.length_b   1.000
_cell.length_c   1.000
_cell.angle_alpha   90.00
_cell.angle_beta   90.00
_cell.angle_gamma   90.00
#
_symmetry.space_group_name_H-M   'P 1'
#
loop_
_entity.id
_entity.type
_entity.pdbx_description
1 polymer ?
#
loop_
_entity_poly.entity_id
_entity_poly.type
_entity_poly.pdbx_seq_one_letter_code
_entity_poly.pdbx_strand_id
1 'polypeptide(L)' 'MRRIAVFPGSFDPFTIGHEGIVKRALVLFDEIIIAVGANALKKNYYSVETRKKMIAAAFRDEPRIIVDHYEGLTVDY' A
#
# COMPACT_ATOMS: atom_id res chain seq x y z
N MET A 1 -6.47 -10.38 19.77
CA MET A 1 -5.81 -9.13 19.33
C MET A 1 -5.85 -9.11 17.82
N ARG A 2 -6.21 -7.97 17.20
CA ARG A 2 -6.17 -7.83 15.73
C ARG A 2 -4.73 -7.63 15.28
N ARG A 3 -4.28 -8.39 14.28
CA ARG A 3 -2.95 -8.31 13.67
C ARG A 3 -3.03 -7.45 12.41
N ILE A 4 -2.46 -6.25 12.48
CA ILE A 4 -2.43 -5.29 11.38
C ILE A 4 -0.99 -5.23 10.85
N ALA A 5 -0.82 -5.32 9.53
CA ALA A 5 0.46 -5.14 8.87
C ALA A 5 0.46 -3.86 8.04
N VAL A 6 1.58 -3.14 8.05
CA VAL A 6 1.85 -2.03 7.12
C VAL A 6 2.74 -2.56 6.00
N PHE A 7 2.33 -2.36 4.75
CA PHE A 7 3.13 -2.62 3.55
C PHE A 7 3.49 -1.29 2.87
N PRO A 8 4.59 -0.66 3.30
CA PRO A 8 4.99 0.65 2.81
C PRO A 8 5.75 0.54 1.49
N GLY A 9 5.57 1.51 0.59
CA GLY A 9 6.31 1.55 -0.67
C GLY A 9 5.97 2.76 -1.54
N SER A 10 6.79 3.03 -2.55
CA SER A 10 6.46 4.05 -3.56
C SER A 10 5.35 3.57 -4.49
N PHE A 11 5.32 2.28 -4.86
CA PHE A 11 4.31 1.69 -5.74
C PHE A 11 4.08 2.48 -7.03
N ASP A 12 5.17 2.81 -7.71
CA ASP A 12 5.18 3.63 -8.92
C ASP A 12 5.67 2.85 -10.16
N PRO A 13 4.83 1.98 -10.77
CA PRO A 13 3.47 1.63 -10.38
C PRO A 13 3.38 0.45 -9.40
N PHE A 14 2.18 0.21 -8.88
CA PHE A 14 1.85 -1.07 -8.22
C PHE A 14 1.87 -2.21 -9.26
N THR A 15 2.41 -3.36 -8.90
CA THR A 15 2.69 -4.47 -9.84
C THR A 15 2.09 -5.78 -9.33
N ILE A 16 1.99 -6.78 -10.21
CA ILE A 16 1.54 -8.13 -9.84
C ILE A 16 2.45 -8.76 -8.76
N GLY A 17 3.73 -8.41 -8.74
CA GLY A 17 4.65 -8.83 -7.69
C GLY A 17 4.25 -8.27 -6.31
N HIS A 18 3.91 -6.98 -6.24
CA HIS A 18 3.39 -6.35 -5.03
C HIS A 18 2.06 -6.98 -4.61
N GLU A 19 1.16 -7.22 -5.56
CA GLU A 19 -0.13 -7.88 -5.32
C GLU A 19 0.04 -9.27 -4.70
N GLY A 20 0.98 -10.06 -5.23
CA GLY A 20 1.31 -11.38 -4.72
C GLY A 20 1.84 -11.35 -3.27
N ILE A 21 2.59 -10.32 -2.88
CA ILE A 21 3.04 -10.14 -1.50
C ILE A 21 1.85 -9.88 -0.57
N VAL A 22 0.97 -8.94 -0.94
CA VAL A 22 -0.23 -8.60 -0.16
C VAL A 22 -1.13 -9.83 0.03
N LYS A 23 -1.38 -10.57 -1.05
CA LYS A 23 -2.20 -11.81 -1.00
C LYS A 23 -1.63 -12.86 -0.06
N ARG A 24 -0.30 -13.04 -0.02
CA ARG A 24 0.34 -13.96 0.94
C ARG A 24 0.25 -13.44 2.38
N ALA A 25 0.37 -12.13 2.59
CA ALA A 25 0.26 -11.53 3.91
C ALA A 25 -1.18 -11.62 4.49
N LEU A 26 -2.22 -11.64 3.66
CA LEU A 26 -3.62 -11.80 4.12
C LEU A 26 -3.92 -13.15 4.79
N VAL A 27 -3.01 -14.12 4.68
CA VAL A 27 -3.07 -15.41 5.39
C VAL A 27 -2.59 -15.27 6.84
N LEU A 28 -1.77 -14.25 7.12
CA LEU A 28 -1.09 -14.05 8.40
C LEU A 28 -1.70 -12.92 9.23
N PHE A 29 -2.26 -11.91 8.57
CA PHE A 29 -2.78 -10.69 9.19
C PHE A 29 -4.28 -10.53 8.95
N ASP A 30 -4.95 -9.90 9.91
CA ASP A 30 -6.38 -9.62 9.85
C ASP A 30 -6.67 -8.39 8.97
N GLU A 31 -5.68 -7.51 8.80
CA GLU A 31 -5.74 -6.30 7.99
C GLU A 31 -4.36 -5.94 7.43
N ILE A 32 -4.33 -5.40 6.22
CA ILE A 32 -3.12 -4.88 5.58
C ILE A 32 -3.35 -3.43 5.15
N ILE A 33 -2.47 -2.55 5.59
CA ILE A 33 -2.42 -1.16 5.17
C ILE A 33 -1.33 -1.01 4.12
N ILE A 34 -1.71 -0.77 2.86
CA ILE A 34 -0.78 -0.46 1.78
C ILE A 34 -0.51 1.06 1.84
N ALA A 35 0.63 1.43 2.42
CA ALA A 35 0.98 2.82 2.70
C ALA A 35 1.87 3.38 1.58
N VAL A 36 1.30 4.25 0.75
CA VAL A 36 2.00 4.89 -0.37
C VAL A 36 2.87 6.03 0.16
N GLY A 37 4.18 5.83 0.15
CA GLY A 37 5.12 6.87 0.57
C GLY A 37 5.17 8.03 -0.43
N ALA A 38 5.01 9.26 0.07
CA ALA A 38 5.26 10.48 -0.68
C ALA A 38 6.69 10.95 -0.43
N ASN A 39 7.60 10.64 -1.37
CA ASN A 39 8.95 11.20 -1.34
C ASN A 39 9.02 12.38 -2.31
N ALA A 40 9.05 13.60 -1.76
CA ALA A 40 9.14 14.85 -2.52
C ALA A 40 10.43 14.99 -3.34
N LEU A 41 11.50 14.27 -2.96
CA LEU A 41 12.79 14.29 -3.68
C LEU A 41 12.82 13.33 -4.88
N LYS A 42 11.84 12.44 -5.02
CA LYS A 42 11.76 11.52 -6.16
C LYS A 42 10.82 12.05 -7.23
N LYS A 43 11.29 12.04 -8.48
CA LYS A 43 10.45 12.27 -9.65
C LYS A 43 9.62 11.01 -9.91
N ASN A 44 8.40 10.98 -9.38
CA ASN A 44 7.48 9.86 -9.58
C ASN A 44 6.82 9.97 -10.97
N TYR A 45 6.60 8.83 -11.61
CA TYR A 45 5.86 8.69 -12.86
C TYR A 45 4.37 8.96 -12.65
N TYR A 46 3.81 8.49 -11.52
CA TYR A 46 2.43 8.74 -11.11
C TYR A 46 2.31 9.56 -9.82
N SER A 47 1.27 10.40 -9.77
CA SER A 47 0.87 11.08 -8.53
C SER A 47 0.53 10.07 -7.42
N VAL A 48 0.66 10.48 -6.15
CA VAL A 48 0.25 9.64 -5.00
C VAL A 48 -1.20 9.18 -5.16
N GLU A 49 -2.10 10.11 -5.54
CA GLU A 49 -3.51 9.82 -5.76
C GLU A 49 -3.75 8.82 -6.89
N THR A 50 -3.02 8.91 -8.00
CA THR A 50 -3.11 7.93 -9.09
C THR A 50 -2.68 6.55 -8.61
N ARG A 51 -1.58 6.45 -7.87
CA ARG A 51 -1.08 5.18 -7.32
C ARG A 51 -2.07 4.57 -6.34
N LYS A 52 -2.63 5.37 -5.42
CA LYS A 52 -3.69 4.91 -4.49
C LYS A 52 -4.90 4.37 -5.24
N LYS A 53 -5.36 5.07 -6.29
CA LYS A 53 -6.49 4.61 -7.12
C LYS A 53 -6.19 3.28 -7.83
N MET A 54 -4.99 3.10 -8.36
CA MET A 54 -4.57 1.84 -8.98
C MET A 54 -4.60 0.68 -7.97
N ILE A 55 -4.07 0.90 -6.76
CA ILE A 55 -4.05 -0.11 -5.70
C ILE A 55 -5.47 -0.42 -5.22
N ALA A 56 -6.29 0.60 -4.98
CA ALA A 56 -7.68 0.43 -4.56
C ALA A 56 -8.50 -0.35 -5.61
N ALA A 57 -8.26 -0.11 -6.89
CA ALA A 57 -8.89 -0.87 -7.97
C ALA A 57 -8.45 -2.34 -7.97
N ALA A 58 -7.18 -2.63 -7.72
CA ALA A 58 -6.64 -3.99 -7.67
C ALA A 58 -7.22 -4.84 -6.51
N PHE A 59 -7.66 -4.19 -5.43
CA PHE A 59 -8.19 -4.84 -4.23
C PHE A 59 -9.63 -4.44 -3.89
N ARG A 60 -10.41 -4.00 -4.88
CA ARG A 60 -11.77 -3.46 -4.66
C ARG A 60 -12.73 -4.39 -3.92
N ASP A 61 -12.52 -5.69 -4.01
CA ASP A 61 -13.37 -6.73 -3.43
C ASP A 61 -12.77 -7.34 -2.13
N GLU A 62 -11.67 -6.76 -1.62
CA GLU A 62 -11.00 -7.24 -0.41
C GLU A 62 -11.09 -6.19 0.72
N PRO A 63 -12.06 -6.32 1.64
CA PRO A 63 -12.31 -5.31 2.69
C PRO A 63 -11.22 -5.26 3.76
N ARG A 64 -10.31 -6.24 3.82
CA ARG A 64 -9.18 -6.26 4.77
C ARG A 64 -7.99 -5.42 4.31
N ILE A 65 -8.08 -4.81 3.13
CA ILE A 65 -7.02 -3.95 2.60
C ILE A 65 -7.43 -2.48 2.71
N ILE A 66 -6.57 -1.70 3.35
CA ILE A 66 -6.67 -0.25 3.42
C ILE A 66 -5.56 0.33 2.55
N VAL A 67 -5.90 1.32 1.73
CA VAL A 67 -4.93 2.04 0.91
C VAL A 67 -4.82 3.46 1.45
N ASP A 68 -3.64 3.81 1.95
CA ASP A 68 -3.36 5.15 2.45
C ASP A 68 -2.03 5.68 1.92
N HIS A 69 -1.66 6.87 2.35
CA HIS A 69 -0.39 7.50 2.09
C HIS A 69 0.16 8.08 3.39
N TYR A 70 1.47 8.29 3.40
CA TYR A 70 2.13 8.92 4.52
C TYR A 70 3.29 9.78 4.02
N GLU A 71 3.66 10.75 4.85
CA GLU A 71 4.85 11.59 4.72
C GLU A 71 5.77 11.34 5.92
N GLY A 72 7.07 11.56 5.76
CA GLY A 72 8.04 11.35 6.84
C GLY A 72 8.47 9.90 7.02
N LEU A 73 8.71 9.51 8.27
CA LEU A 73 9.26 8.19 8.62
C LEU A 73 8.14 7.15 8.73
N THR A 74 8.35 5.98 8.12
CA THR A 74 7.39 4.87 8.17
C THR A 74 7.10 4.35 9.58
N VAL A 75 8.05 4.51 10.51
CA VAL A 75 7.87 4.05 11.90
C VAL A 75 6.92 4.95 12.70
N ASP A 76 6.73 6.19 12.28
CA ASP A 76 5.84 7.15 12.92
C ASP A 76 4.39 7.06 12.38
N TYR A 77 4.19 6.23 11.36
CA TYR A 77 2.90 5.91 10.75
C TYR A 77 2.35 4.60 11.32
#